data_AF-A0A199XNZ1-F1
#
_entry.id   AF-A0A199XNZ1-F1
#
_cell.length_a   1.000
_cell.length_b   1.000
_cell.length_c   1.000
_cell.angle_alpha   90.00
_cell.angle_beta   90.00
_cell.angle_gamma   90.00
#
_symmetry.space_group_name_H-M   'P 1'
#
loop_
_entity.id
_entity.type
_entity.pdbx_description
1 polymer ?
#
loop_
_entity_poly.entity_id
_entity_poly.type
_entity_poly.pdbx_seq_one_letter_code
_entity_poly.pdbx_strand_id
1 'polypeptide(L)'
;MSLRFINSTILIYYLSWEDYFNNLLLNNYFFPDTAYQLVGFYESESVLYAVVEQAFIKSDQDTNLENVKNFLAENGFKNTRNNDYFNPDLGIILEDLHDENVLTYEGNLYFIDTVFYITPSFYQ
;
A
#
# COMPACT_ATOMS: atom_id res chain seq x y z
N MET A 1 7.98 -11.08 -20.47
CA MET A 1 6.92 -10.05 -20.62
C MET A 1 6.26 -9.95 -19.27
N SER A 2 6.54 -8.92 -18.47
CA SER A 2 5.86 -8.73 -17.18
C SER A 2 4.47 -8.17 -17.46
N LEU A 3 3.42 -8.82 -16.95
CA LEU A 3 2.08 -8.24 -16.97
C LEU A 3 2.06 -7.06 -15.99
N ARG A 4 1.40 -5.98 -16.40
CA ARG A 4 1.23 -4.77 -15.60
C ARG A 4 -0.25 -4.43 -15.52
N PHE A 5 -0.68 -3.92 -14.37
CA PHE A 5 -2.06 -3.58 -14.08
C PHE A 5 -2.22 -2.06 -14.01
N ILE A 6 -3.25 -1.50 -14.65
CA ILE A 6 -3.51 -0.06 -14.67
C ILE A 6 -4.73 0.22 -13.79
N ASN A 7 -4.54 1.04 -12.76
CA ASN A 7 -5.58 1.46 -11.83
C ASN A 7 -5.86 2.96 -11.97
N SER A 8 -7.08 3.36 -11.63
CA SER A 8 -7.51 4.77 -11.53
C SER A 8 -8.12 5.00 -10.16
N THR A 9 -7.55 5.92 -9.39
CA THR A 9 -7.97 6.16 -7.99
C THR A 9 -8.48 7.59 -7.81
N ILE A 10 -9.56 7.71 -7.04
CA ILE A 10 -10.08 8.96 -6.48
C ILE A 10 -9.72 9.03 -4.99
N LEU A 11 -9.57 10.23 -4.42
CA LEU A 11 -9.08 10.50 -3.06
C LEU A 11 -10.01 10.05 -1.91
N ILE A 12 -10.81 8.99 -2.04
CA ILE A 12 -11.85 8.62 -1.05
C ILE A 12 -11.24 8.31 0.33
N TYR A 13 -10.00 7.84 0.35
CA TYR A 13 -9.24 7.50 1.57
C TYR A 13 -8.27 8.61 2.01
N TYR A 14 -8.16 9.70 1.25
CA TYR A 14 -7.11 10.72 1.43
C TYR A 14 -7.71 12.11 1.57
N LEU A 15 -7.21 12.91 2.51
CA LEU A 15 -7.68 14.28 2.70
C LEU A 15 -7.18 15.22 1.60
N SER A 16 -6.08 14.85 0.94
CA SER A 16 -5.44 15.64 -0.11
C SER A 16 -4.66 14.78 -1.11
N TRP A 17 -4.27 15.39 -2.23
CA TRP A 17 -3.34 14.79 -3.19
C TRP A 17 -1.96 14.52 -2.59
N GLU A 18 -1.51 15.36 -1.65
CA GLU A 18 -0.24 15.18 -0.95
C GLU A 18 -0.26 13.86 -0.16
N ASP A 19 -1.34 13.60 0.59
CA ASP A 19 -1.50 12.34 1.33
C ASP A 19 -1.48 11.13 0.40
N TYR A 20 -2.17 11.22 -0.75
CA TYR A 20 -2.16 10.16 -1.75
C TYR A 20 -0.77 9.90 -2.35
N PHE A 21 -0.02 10.96 -2.70
CA PHE A 21 1.33 10.79 -3.23
C PHE A 21 2.30 10.27 -2.17
N ASN A 22 2.16 10.70 -0.92
CA ASN A 22 2.91 10.13 0.19
C ASN A 22 2.60 8.64 0.35
N ASN A 23 1.34 8.22 0.21
CA ASN A 23 0.98 6.80 0.19
C ASN A 23 1.70 6.03 -0.92
N LEU A 24 1.69 6.52 -2.17
CA LEU A 24 2.40 5.86 -3.26
C LEU A 24 3.91 5.75 -2.99
N LEU A 25 4.52 6.82 -2.47
CA LEU A 25 5.95 6.83 -2.15
C LEU A 25 6.28 5.84 -1.04
N LEU A 26 5.47 5.78 0.02
CA LEU A 26 5.67 4.85 1.13
C LEU A 26 5.45 3.40 0.72
N ASN A 27 4.40 3.10 -0.07
CA ASN A 27 4.21 1.77 -0.64
C ASN A 27 5.45 1.36 -1.45
N ASN A 28 5.95 2.23 -2.32
CA ASN A 28 7.12 1.92 -3.14
C ASN A 28 8.40 1.73 -2.33
N TYR A 29 8.52 2.43 -1.21
CA TYR A 29 9.66 2.32 -0.31
C TYR A 29 9.64 1.01 0.48
N PHE A 30 8.49 0.65 1.07
CA PHE A 30 8.36 -0.56 1.89
C PHE A 30 8.16 -1.83 1.07
N PHE A 31 7.48 -1.74 -0.08
CA PHE A 31 7.05 -2.86 -0.90
C PHE A 31 7.47 -2.66 -2.37
N PRO A 32 8.79 -2.67 -2.67
CA PRO A 32 9.29 -2.37 -3.99
C PRO A 32 8.83 -3.36 -5.09
N ASP A 33 8.49 -4.60 -4.72
CA ASP A 33 8.02 -5.62 -5.66
C ASP A 33 6.62 -5.32 -6.24
N THR A 34 5.85 -4.48 -5.55
CA THR A 34 4.51 -4.01 -5.95
C THR A 34 4.48 -2.49 -6.13
N ALA A 35 5.64 -1.89 -6.42
CA ALA A 35 5.75 -0.45 -6.59
C ALA A 35 4.80 0.10 -7.68
N TYR A 36 4.10 1.17 -7.34
CA TYR A 36 3.30 1.97 -8.25
C TYR A 36 4.18 2.89 -9.09
N GLN A 37 3.83 3.00 -10.36
CA GLN A 37 4.30 4.00 -11.29
C GLN A 37 3.15 4.95 -11.60
N LEU A 38 3.26 6.23 -11.26
CA LEU A 38 2.31 7.24 -11.72
C LEU A 38 2.48 7.44 -13.22
N VAL A 39 1.47 7.02 -14.00
CA VAL A 39 1.46 7.13 -15.47
C VAL A 39 0.97 8.50 -15.90
N GLY A 40 0.04 9.07 -15.15
CA GLY A 40 -0.51 10.40 -15.42
C GLY A 40 -1.83 10.62 -14.69
N PHE A 41 -2.64 11.51 -15.24
CA PHE A 41 -3.95 11.83 -14.71
C PHE A 41 -5.01 11.73 -15.79
N TYR A 42 -6.23 11.39 -15.38
CA TYR A 42 -7.41 11.34 -16.23
C TYR A 42 -8.52 12.14 -15.57
N GLU A 43 -9.23 12.96 -16.34
CA GLU A 43 -10.36 13.74 -15.83
C GLU A 43 -11.65 13.24 -16.48
N SER A 44 -12.66 12.98 -15.65
CA SER A 44 -14.00 12.62 -16.10
C SER A 44 -15.04 13.21 -15.15
N GLU A 45 -16.10 13.79 -15.72
CA GLU A 45 -17.19 14.40 -14.93
C GLU A 45 -16.71 15.42 -13.88
N SER A 46 -15.68 16.20 -14.22
CA SER A 46 -15.00 17.16 -13.31
C SER A 46 -14.29 16.52 -12.11
N VAL A 47 -14.05 15.21 -12.16
CA VAL A 47 -13.27 14.47 -11.17
C VAL A 47 -11.92 14.12 -11.78
N LEU A 48 -10.85 14.49 -11.07
CA LEU A 48 -9.48 14.15 -11.44
C LEU A 48 -9.07 12.82 -10.78
N TYR A 49 -8.57 11.91 -11.60
CA TYR A 49 -8.07 10.59 -11.20
C TYR A 49 -6.58 10.51 -11.46
N ALA A 50 -5.84 9.89 -10.53
CA ALA A 50 -4.48 9.44 -10.82
C ALA A 50 -4.54 8.07 -11.49
N VAL A 51 -3.77 7.93 -12.58
CA VAL A 51 -3.59 6.67 -13.28
C VAL A 51 -2.24 6.11 -12.87
N VAL A 52 -2.26 4.95 -12.20
CA VAL A 52 -1.06 4.26 -11.73
C VAL A 52 -0.94 2.90 -12.37
N GLU A 53 0.30 2.45 -12.54
CA GLU A 53 0.63 1.12 -13.04
C GLU A 53 1.45 0.37 -11.99
N GLN A 54 1.16 -0.91 -11.77
CA GLN A 54 1.95 -1.77 -10.89
C GLN A 54 2.21 -3.15 -11.52
N ALA A 55 3.15 -3.91 -10.96
CA ALA A 55 3.35 -5.29 -11.34
C ALA A 55 2.10 -6.13 -11.07
N PHE A 56 1.72 -6.97 -12.03
CA PHE A 56 0.65 -7.95 -11.82
C PHE A 56 1.21 -9.19 -11.13
N ILE A 57 0.74 -9.44 -9.90
CA ILE A 57 1.10 -10.62 -9.11
C ILE A 57 -0.10 -11.56 -9.06
N LYS A 58 0.13 -12.85 -9.30
CA LYS A 58 -0.89 -13.88 -9.19
C LYS A 58 -0.60 -14.73 -7.96
N SER A 59 -1.48 -14.68 -6.97
CA SER A 59 -1.38 -15.53 -5.78
C SER A 59 -1.39 -17.01 -6.17
N ASP A 60 -0.57 -17.82 -5.49
CA ASP A 60 -0.58 -19.29 -5.62
C ASP A 60 -1.32 -19.98 -4.47
N GLN A 61 -1.65 -19.23 -3.42
CA GLN A 61 -2.36 -19.69 -2.23
C GLN A 61 -3.06 -18.54 -1.50
N ASP A 62 -3.87 -18.88 -0.50
CA ASP A 62 -4.45 -17.90 0.42
C ASP A 62 -3.38 -17.34 1.35
N THR A 63 -3.45 -16.05 1.63
CA THR A 63 -2.47 -15.39 2.50
C THR A 63 -2.74 -15.68 3.97
N ASN A 64 -1.72 -16.16 4.67
CA ASN A 64 -1.78 -16.34 6.12
C ASN A 64 -1.50 -15.01 6.84
N LEU A 65 -2.55 -14.41 7.42
CA LEU A 65 -2.46 -13.13 8.13
C LEU A 65 -1.51 -13.14 9.34
N GLU A 66 -1.26 -14.29 9.96
CA GLU A 66 -0.27 -14.38 11.04
C GLU A 66 1.16 -14.18 10.51
N ASN A 67 1.45 -14.66 9.29
CA ASN A 67 2.73 -14.39 8.64
C ASN A 67 2.89 -12.91 8.31
N VAL A 68 1.82 -12.26 7.84
CA VAL A 68 1.81 -10.81 7.58
C VAL A 68 2.11 -10.03 8.85
N LYS A 69 1.44 -10.40 9.95
CA LYS A 69 1.64 -9.76 11.26
C LYS A 69 3.07 -9.93 11.77
N ASN A 70 3.65 -11.12 11.65
CA ASN A 70 5.04 -11.39 12.05
C ASN A 70 6.02 -10.59 11.19
N PHE A 71 5.84 -10.58 9.87
CA PHE A 71 6.66 -9.80 8.95
C PHE A 71 6.65 -8.31 9.30
N LEU A 72 5.47 -7.73 9.57
CA LEU A 72 5.35 -6.32 9.94
C LEU A 72 5.98 -6.03 11.31
N ALA A 73 5.79 -6.93 12.28
CA ALA A 73 6.41 -6.81 13.61
C ALA A 73 7.95 -6.81 13.55
N GLU A 74 8.53 -7.69 12.73
CA GLU A 74 9.98 -7.73 12.47
C GLU A 74 10.50 -6.45 11.82
N ASN A 75 9.64 -5.72 11.09
CA ASN A 75 9.93 -4.43 10.46
C ASN A 75 9.50 -3.22 11.31
N GLY A 76 9.27 -3.41 12.62
CA GLY A 76 9.00 -2.33 13.58
C GLY A 76 7.56 -1.81 13.60
N PHE A 77 6.66 -2.41 12.81
CA PHE A 77 5.25 -2.08 12.85
C PHE A 77 4.55 -2.83 13.99
N LYS A 78 3.79 -2.09 14.80
CA LYS A 78 2.99 -2.62 15.90
C LYS A 78 1.53 -2.70 15.47
N ASN A 79 0.94 -3.89 15.54
CA ASN A 79 -0.49 -4.05 15.30
C ASN A 79 -1.29 -3.25 16.33
N THR A 80 -2.24 -2.44 15.87
CA THR A 80 -3.07 -1.57 16.73
C THR A 80 -4.47 -2.16 16.91
N ARG A 81 -5.18 -2.39 15.80
CA ARG A 81 -6.53 -2.98 15.77
C ARG A 81 -6.70 -3.73 14.44
N ASN A 82 -7.40 -4.86 14.44
CA ASN A 82 -7.62 -5.66 13.23
C ASN A 82 -6.29 -5.90 12.49
N ASN A 83 -6.21 -5.50 11.21
CA ASN A 83 -4.99 -5.55 10.43
C ASN A 83 -4.41 -4.15 10.17
N ASP A 84 -4.60 -3.22 11.11
CA ASP A 84 -4.00 -1.89 11.10
C ASP A 84 -2.72 -1.90 11.94
N TYR A 85 -1.74 -1.12 11.53
CA TYR A 85 -0.39 -1.13 12.09
C TYR A 85 0.17 0.28 12.25
N PHE A 86 1.04 0.45 13.25
CA PHE A 86 1.72 1.71 13.54
C PHE A 86 3.20 1.48 13.78
N ASN A 87 4.06 2.21 13.05
CA ASN A 87 5.49 2.26 13.32
C ASN A 87 5.79 3.54 14.13
N PRO A 88 6.05 3.43 15.46
CA PRO A 88 6.27 4.59 16.32
C PRO A 88 7.58 5.31 16.04
N ASP A 89 8.60 4.60 15.56
CA ASP A 89 9.93 5.15 15.33
C ASP A 89 9.94 6.02 14.06
N LEU A 90 9.11 5.66 13.08
CA LEU A 90 8.96 6.41 11.83
C LEU A 90 7.76 7.37 11.85
N GLY A 91 6.81 7.23 12.78
CA GLY A 91 5.58 8.03 12.76
C GLY A 91 4.66 7.68 11.58
N ILE A 92 4.56 6.40 11.22
CA ILE A 92 3.79 5.92 10.06
C ILE A 92 2.67 5.00 10.52
N ILE A 93 1.48 5.18 9.95
CA ILE A 93 0.33 4.27 10.09
C ILE A 93 0.14 3.54 8.76
N LEU A 94 -0.14 2.24 8.83
CA LEU A 94 -0.43 1.37 7.69
C LEU A 94 -1.75 0.63 7.95
N GLU A 95 -2.73 0.85 7.09
CA GLU A 95 -4.09 0.31 7.19
C GLU A 95 -4.46 -0.49 5.93
N ASP A 96 -5.66 -1.07 5.96
CA ASP A 96 -6.30 -1.81 4.87
C ASP A 96 -5.59 -3.11 4.44
N LEU A 97 -4.87 -3.74 5.38
CA LEU A 97 -4.16 -5.01 5.14
C LEU A 97 -5.04 -6.23 5.40
N HIS A 98 -6.06 -6.45 4.58
CA HIS A 98 -6.79 -7.72 4.56
C HIS A 98 -6.15 -8.74 3.61
N ASP A 99 -6.63 -9.97 3.67
CA ASP A 99 -6.13 -11.10 2.86
C ASP A 99 -6.27 -10.87 1.35
N GLU A 100 -7.22 -10.05 0.90
CA GLU A 100 -7.30 -9.66 -0.52
C GLU A 100 -6.24 -8.61 -0.95
N ASN A 101 -5.70 -7.81 -0.01
CA ASN A 101 -4.71 -6.75 -0.26
C ASN A 101 -3.26 -7.21 0.00
N VAL A 102 -3.09 -8.45 0.46
CA VAL A 102 -1.77 -9.07 0.60
C VAL A 102 -1.80 -10.41 -0.12
N LEU A 103 -1.02 -10.53 -1.19
CA LEU A 103 -0.93 -11.74 -2.00
C LEU A 103 0.26 -12.58 -1.57
N THR A 104 0.13 -13.90 -1.64
CA THR A 104 1.22 -14.83 -1.37
C THR A 104 1.60 -15.57 -2.65
N TYR A 105 2.88 -15.51 -3.02
CA TYR A 105 3.41 -16.25 -4.17
C TYR A 105 4.80 -16.79 -3.85
N GLU A 106 4.97 -18.11 -4.00
CA GLU A 106 6.21 -18.83 -3.69
C GLU A 106 6.73 -18.55 -2.26
N GLY A 107 5.81 -18.37 -1.31
CA GLY A 107 6.11 -18.09 0.09
C GLY A 107 6.47 -16.63 0.42
N ASN A 108 6.48 -15.73 -0.57
CA ASN A 108 6.73 -14.30 -0.38
C ASN A 108 5.41 -13.53 -0.29
N LEU A 109 5.41 -12.45 0.50
CA LEU A 109 4.28 -11.54 0.65
C LEU A 109 4.41 -10.36 -0.32
N TYR A 110 3.32 -10.06 -1.02
CA TYR A 110 3.21 -8.94 -1.94
C TYR A 110 2.04 -8.06 -1.51
N PHE A 111 2.33 -6.81 -1.17
CA PHE A 111 1.35 -5.88 -0.63
C PHE A 111 0.79 -5.02 -1.76
N ILE A 112 -0.53 -5.01 -1.92
CA ILE A 112 -1.21 -4.22 -2.95
C ILE A 112 -2.31 -3.40 -2.29
N ASP A 113 -2.66 -2.27 -2.89
CA ASP A 113 -3.75 -1.39 -2.44
C ASP A 113 -3.65 -1.00 -0.95
N THR A 114 -2.43 -0.84 -0.44
CA THR A 114 -2.19 -0.42 0.95
C THR A 114 -2.52 1.05 1.19
N VAL A 115 -2.86 1.38 2.43
CA VAL A 115 -3.13 2.77 2.86
C VAL A 115 -2.15 3.20 3.94
N PHE A 116 -1.24 4.10 3.58
CA PHE A 116 -0.29 4.74 4.49
C PHE A 116 -0.75 6.14 4.91
N TYR A 117 -0.56 6.45 6.18
CA TYR A 117 -0.65 7.81 6.71
C TYR A 117 0.63 8.20 7.44
N ILE A 118 0.97 9.48 7.36
CA ILE A 118 2.08 10.09 8.08
C ILE A 118 1.52 10.85 9.29
N THR A 119 2.11 10.66 10.46
CA THR A 119 1.78 11.44 11.65
C THR A 119 2.72 12.64 11.79
N PRO A 120 2.40 13.63 12.64
CA PRO A 120 3.31 14.75 12.89
C PRO A 120 4.70 14.36 13.39
N SER A 121 4.89 13.16 13.97
CA SER A 121 6.19 12.71 14.46
C SER A 121 7.15 12.28 13.35
N PHE A 122 6.66 12.03 12.13
CA PHE A 122 7.50 11.68 10.99
C PHE A 122 8.50 12.79 10.60
N TYR A 123 8.15 14.04 10.91
CA TYR A 123 8.97 15.21 10.58
C TYR A 123 9.89 15.67 11.73
N GLN A 124 9.96 14.92 12.83
CA GLN A 124 10.78 15.23 14.01
C GLN A 124 12.12 14.50 13.96
#